data_AF-A0A3D1R9N0-F1
#
_entry.id   AF-A0A3D1R9N0-F1
#
_cell.length_a   1.000
_cell.length_b   1.000
_cell.length_c   1.000
_cell.angle_alpha   90.00
_cell.angle_beta   90.00
_cell.angle_gamma   90.00
#
_symmetry.space_group_name_H-M   'P 1'
#
loop_
_entity.id
_entity.type
_entity.pdbx_description
1 polymer ?
#
loop_
_entity_poly.entity_id
_entity_poly.type
_entity_poly.pdbx_seq_one_letter_code
_entity_poly.pdbx_strand_id
1 'polypeptide(L)'
;VALESAASVFTVESVPESVGPGESGTIGLAFEPPRLESFEALLRIRSDDAASPLVEVSVTGRGFTVGRIEVPAALEFPDVCEGTGELRRLKVRSTGTADLVLERIGFAEGSAPEFGFLTSTRTPVTVPAGKELLIT
;
A
#
# COMPACT_ATOMS: atom_id res chain seq x y z
N VAL A 1 -22.58 -21.47 -16.11
CA VAL A 1 -22.56 -20.01 -15.79
C VAL A 1 -21.55 -19.32 -16.68
N ALA A 2 -21.92 -18.30 -17.45
CA ALA A 2 -20.97 -17.52 -18.27
C ALA A 2 -20.97 -16.07 -17.77
N LEU A 3 -19.81 -15.62 -17.29
CA LEU A 3 -19.59 -14.27 -16.74
C LEU A 3 -18.76 -13.47 -17.77
N GLU A 4 -19.27 -12.33 -18.21
CA GLU A 4 -18.53 -11.39 -19.05
C GLU A 4 -17.98 -10.28 -18.16
N SER A 5 -16.65 -10.13 -18.07
CA SER A 5 -16.02 -8.94 -17.49
C SER A 5 -15.16 -8.25 -18.55
N ALA A 6 -15.58 -7.08 -19.04
CA ALA A 6 -14.66 -6.13 -19.64
C ALA A 6 -13.60 -5.77 -18.59
N ALA A 7 -12.34 -5.56 -18.99
CA ALA A 7 -11.18 -5.28 -18.12
C ALA A 7 -11.56 -4.45 -16.87
N SER A 8 -11.85 -5.17 -15.79
CA SER A 8 -12.49 -4.64 -14.59
C SER A 8 -11.49 -4.81 -13.45
N VAL A 9 -11.39 -3.79 -12.61
CA VAL A 9 -10.63 -3.84 -11.34
C VAL A 9 -11.15 -4.95 -10.42
N PHE A 10 -12.33 -5.50 -10.70
CA PHE A 10 -12.88 -6.69 -10.07
C PHE A 10 -12.72 -7.91 -10.98
N THR A 11 -12.09 -8.96 -10.46
CA THR A 11 -11.92 -10.23 -11.17
C THR A 11 -12.63 -11.35 -10.41
N VAL A 12 -13.25 -12.28 -11.13
CA VAL A 12 -13.83 -13.50 -10.54
C VAL A 12 -12.76 -14.58 -10.51
N GLU A 13 -12.38 -14.99 -9.30
CA GLU A 13 -11.33 -16.00 -9.10
C GLU A 13 -11.89 -17.42 -9.05
N SER A 14 -13.09 -17.58 -8.49
CA SER A 14 -13.74 -18.88 -8.37
C SER A 14 -15.25 -18.76 -8.34
N VAL A 15 -15.90 -19.78 -8.88
CA VAL A 15 -17.35 -19.96 -8.85
C VAL A 15 -17.67 -21.41 -8.50
N PRO A 16 -18.76 -21.68 -7.77
CA PRO A 16 -19.21 -23.05 -7.55
C PRO A 16 -19.68 -23.64 -8.89
N GLU A 17 -19.36 -24.91 -9.13
CA GLU A 17 -19.84 -25.62 -10.33
C GLU A 17 -21.36 -25.86 -10.26
N SER A 18 -21.86 -26.18 -9.07
CA SER A 18 -23.27 -26.32 -8.78
C SER A 18 -23.56 -25.94 -7.32
N VAL A 19 -24.82 -25.64 -7.01
CA VAL A 19 -25.32 -25.42 -5.65
C VAL A 19 -26.55 -26.30 -5.49
N GLY A 20 -26.49 -27.27 -4.57
CA GLY A 20 -27.59 -28.19 -4.33
C GLY A 20 -28.79 -27.52 -3.63
N PRO A 21 -29.94 -28.23 -3.56
CA PRO A 21 -31.12 -27.72 -2.87
C PRO A 21 -30.84 -27.45 -1.38
N GLY A 22 -31.06 -26.21 -0.94
CA GLY A 22 -30.82 -25.79 0.44
C GLY A 22 -29.35 -25.58 0.79
N GLU A 23 -28.44 -25.72 -0.17
CA GLU A 23 -27.01 -25.49 0.02
C GLU A 23 -26.61 -24.05 -0.34
N SER A 24 -25.34 -23.72 -0.12
CA SER A 24 -24.76 -22.43 -0.49
C SER A 24 -23.43 -22.63 -1.18
N GLY A 25 -23.16 -21.83 -2.21
CA GLY A 25 -21.87 -21.74 -2.88
C GLY A 25 -21.21 -20.39 -2.63
N THR A 26 -19.89 -20.32 -2.72
CA THR A 26 -19.12 -19.09 -2.56
C THR A 26 -18.49 -18.69 -3.89
N ILE A 27 -18.63 -17.42 -4.26
CA ILE A 27 -17.95 -16.82 -5.40
C ILE A 27 -16.75 -16.03 -4.87
N GLY A 28 -15.55 -16.39 -5.29
CA GLY A 28 -14.33 -15.65 -4.99
C GLY A 28 -14.17 -14.45 -5.92
N LEU A 29 -14.01 -13.26 -5.35
CA LEU A 29 -13.80 -12.02 -6.08
C LEU A 29 -12.49 -11.36 -5.61
N ALA A 30 -11.67 -10.92 -6.55
CA ALA A 30 -10.50 -10.07 -6.31
C ALA A 30 -10.78 -8.63 -6.72
N PHE A 31 -10.20 -7.67 -6.00
CA PHE A 31 -10.27 -6.24 -6.31
C PHE A 31 -8.86 -5.62 -6.32
N GLU A 32 -8.41 -5.19 -7.51
CA GLU A 32 -7.10 -4.58 -7.73
C GLU A 32 -7.25 -3.18 -8.36
N PRO A 33 -7.44 -2.13 -7.53
CA PRO A 33 -7.63 -0.77 -8.03
C PRO A 33 -6.31 -0.15 -8.53
N PRO A 34 -6.24 0.37 -9.78
CA PRO A 34 -5.06 1.03 -10.31
C PRO A 34 -4.92 2.48 -9.84
N ARG A 35 -5.95 3.05 -9.18
CA ARG A 35 -6.03 4.48 -8.81
C ARG A 35 -6.73 4.69 -7.48
N LEU A 36 -6.47 5.83 -6.85
CA LEU A 36 -7.14 6.28 -5.62
C LEU A 36 -8.51 6.89 -5.96
N GLU A 37 -9.46 6.04 -6.31
CA GLU A 37 -10.84 6.42 -6.59
C GLU A 37 -11.81 5.30 -6.19
N SER A 38 -13.10 5.61 -6.23
CA SER A 38 -14.15 4.61 -6.07
C SER A 38 -14.43 3.93 -7.41
N PHE A 39 -14.58 2.62 -7.38
CA PHE A 39 -14.92 1.78 -8.51
C PHE A 39 -16.22 1.05 -8.22
N GLU A 40 -17.05 0.92 -9.23
CA GLU A 40 -18.32 0.20 -9.18
C GLU A 40 -18.38 -0.78 -10.35
N ALA A 41 -18.95 -1.95 -10.12
CA ALA A 41 -19.16 -2.97 -11.12
C ALA A 41 -20.50 -3.70 -10.88
N LEU A 42 -21.03 -4.31 -11.93
CA LEU A 42 -22.24 -5.11 -11.86
C LEU A 42 -21.89 -6.57 -12.16
N LEU A 43 -21.93 -7.42 -11.14
CA LEU A 43 -21.73 -8.86 -11.28
C LEU A 43 -23.03 -9.50 -11.78
N ARG A 44 -22.94 -10.23 -12.90
CA ARG A 44 -24.09 -10.88 -13.55
C ARG A 44 -24.03 -12.39 -13.38
N ILE A 45 -24.83 -12.95 -12.49
CA ILE A 45 -24.88 -14.39 -12.23
C ILE A 45 -25.98 -15.01 -13.09
N ARG A 46 -25.60 -15.85 -14.06
CA ARG A 46 -26.54 -16.63 -14.87
C ARG A 46 -26.68 -18.05 -14.32
N SER A 47 -27.91 -18.50 -14.08
CA SER A 47 -28.21 -19.84 -13.56
C SER A 47 -29.27 -20.55 -14.41
N ASP A 48 -29.54 -21.82 -14.09
CA ASP A 48 -30.61 -22.64 -14.66
C ASP A 48 -31.94 -22.52 -13.90
N ASP A 49 -32.03 -21.64 -12.90
CA ASP A 49 -33.30 -21.30 -12.26
C ASP A 49 -34.21 -20.58 -13.27
N ALA A 50 -35.27 -21.27 -13.70
CA ALA A 50 -36.23 -20.73 -14.66
C ALA A 50 -36.97 -19.48 -14.16
N ALA A 51 -37.11 -19.30 -12.85
CA ALA A 51 -37.76 -18.12 -12.28
C ALA A 51 -36.81 -16.92 -12.21
N SER A 52 -35.52 -17.16 -11.97
CA SER A 52 -34.48 -16.11 -11.86
C SER A 52 -33.20 -16.50 -12.61
N PRO A 53 -33.24 -16.56 -13.96
CA PRO A 53 -32.12 -17.07 -14.76
C PRO A 53 -30.93 -16.11 -14.80
N LEU A 54 -31.13 -14.85 -14.43
CA LEU A 54 -30.09 -13.84 -14.30
C LEU A 54 -30.32 -13.03 -13.02
N VAL A 55 -29.30 -12.99 -12.17
CA VAL A 55 -29.24 -12.14 -10.97
C VAL A 55 -28.10 -11.14 -11.15
N GLU A 56 -28.36 -9.87 -10.87
CA GLU A 56 -27.35 -8.82 -10.92
C GLU A 56 -27.02 -8.34 -9.50
N VAL A 57 -25.73 -8.22 -9.19
CA VAL A 57 -25.22 -7.79 -7.89
C VAL A 57 -24.29 -6.60 -8.11
N SER A 58 -24.62 -5.44 -7.54
CA SER A 58 -23.75 -4.28 -7.55
C SER A 58 -22.60 -4.48 -6.55
N VAL A 59 -21.37 -4.31 -7.03
CA VAL A 59 -20.15 -4.42 -6.22
C VAL A 59 -19.43 -3.08 -6.27
N THR A 60 -19.01 -2.57 -5.11
CA THR A 60 -18.25 -1.34 -5.01
C THR A 60 -16.95 -1.58 -4.25
N GLY A 61 -15.94 -0.80 -4.58
CA GLY A 61 -14.61 -0.89 -3.97
C GLY A 61 -13.90 0.45 -4.10
N ARG A 62 -12.98 0.75 -3.20
CA ARG A 62 -12.22 2.01 -3.23
C ARG A 62 -10.73 1.71 -3.21
N GLY A 63 -10.02 2.21 -4.22
CA GLY A 63 -8.58 2.26 -4.17
C GLY A 63 -8.11 3.27 -3.14
N PHE A 64 -7.17 2.87 -2.29
CA PHE A 64 -6.49 3.77 -1.38
C PHE A 64 -4.98 3.54 -1.50
N THR A 65 -4.22 4.60 -1.26
CA THR A 65 -2.77 4.51 -1.16
C THR A 65 -2.34 4.90 0.24
N VAL A 66 -1.20 4.35 0.66
CA VAL A 66 -0.62 4.66 1.98
C VAL A 66 0.84 4.98 1.79
N GLY A 67 1.30 6.07 2.43
CA GLY A 67 2.72 6.35 2.59
C GLY A 67 3.26 5.44 3.69
N ARG A 68 4.29 4.65 3.40
CA ARG A 68 4.90 3.74 4.37
C ARG A 68 6.39 3.97 4.43
N ILE A 69 6.90 4.20 5.63
CA ILE A 69 8.32 4.44 5.87
C ILE A 69 9.00 3.15 6.33
N GLU A 70 10.17 2.87 5.77
CA GLU A 70 11.11 1.86 6.25
C GLU A 70 12.46 2.54 6.49
N VAL A 71 13.00 2.35 7.70
CA VAL A 71 14.31 2.87 8.14
C VAL A 71 15.03 1.81 8.97
N PRO A 72 16.37 1.80 8.98
CA PRO A 72 17.14 0.99 9.92
C PRO A 72 16.71 1.24 11.37
N ALA A 73 16.65 0.19 12.18
CA ALA A 73 16.29 0.28 13.60
C ALA A 73 17.37 1.00 14.43
N ALA A 74 18.62 0.96 13.98
CA ALA A 74 19.75 1.62 14.63
C ALA A 74 20.77 2.08 13.58
N LEU A 75 21.53 3.13 13.94
CA LEU A 75 22.67 3.63 13.20
C LEU A 75 23.83 3.82 14.17
N GLU A 76 24.78 2.89 14.14
CA GLU A 76 25.93 2.89 15.06
C GLU A 76 27.11 3.63 14.43
N PHE A 77 27.78 4.48 15.20
CA PHE A 77 29.03 5.11 14.80
C PHE A 77 30.21 4.26 15.29
N PRO A 78 31.32 4.17 14.54
CA PRO A 78 32.54 3.53 15.03
C PRO A 78 33.19 4.38 16.13
N ASP A 79 34.25 3.87 16.76
CA ASP A 79 35.09 4.68 17.63
C ASP A 79 35.70 5.85 16.82
N VAL A 80 35.49 7.07 17.30
CA VAL A 80 35.97 8.31 16.68
C VAL A 80 37.03 8.94 17.57
N CYS A 81 38.16 9.34 17.00
CA CYS A 81 39.23 10.02 17.74
C CYS A 81 38.73 11.35 18.32
N GLU A 82 39.25 11.71 19.49
CA GLU A 82 38.94 12.99 20.13
C GLU A 82 39.22 14.18 19.18
N GLY A 83 38.29 15.13 19.13
CA GLY A 83 38.38 16.31 18.26
C GLY A 83 38.09 16.06 16.78
N THR A 84 37.77 14.81 16.39
CA THR A 84 37.32 14.46 15.04
C THR A 84 35.83 14.12 15.03
N GLY A 85 35.22 14.11 13.83
CA GLY A 85 33.83 13.71 13.64
C GLY A 85 33.74 12.67 12.53
N GLU A 86 32.72 11.82 12.60
CA GLU A 86 32.46 10.83 11.56
C GLU A 86 31.04 10.98 11.03
N LEU A 87 30.87 10.70 9.73
CA LEU A 87 29.60 10.88 9.04
C LEU A 87 28.96 9.55 8.70
N ARG A 88 27.68 9.43 9.04
CA ARG A 88 26.86 8.27 8.71
C ARG A 88 25.62 8.71 7.96
N ARG A 89 25.23 7.89 6.99
CA ARG A 89 24.00 8.12 6.22
C ARG A 89 22.91 7.21 6.72
N LEU A 90 21.75 7.78 7.03
CA LEU A 90 20.53 7.03 7.29
C LEU A 90 19.76 6.88 5.98
N LYS A 91 19.42 5.64 5.63
CA LYS A 91 18.60 5.35 4.46
C LYS A 91 17.12 5.30 4.86
N VAL A 92 16.31 6.13 4.22
CA VAL A 92 14.85 6.13 4.34
C VAL A 92 14.25 5.60 3.06
N ARG A 93 13.34 4.63 3.16
CA ARG A 93 12.65 4.04 2.01
C ARG A 93 11.16 4.24 2.12
N SER A 94 10.53 4.71 1.05
CA SER A 94 9.08 4.69 0.90
C SER A 94 8.65 3.34 0.34
N THR A 95 8.05 2.51 1.18
CA THR A 95 7.55 1.16 0.83
C THR A 95 6.05 1.14 0.55
N GLY A 96 5.41 2.30 0.65
CA GLY A 96 4.00 2.48 0.44
C GLY A 96 3.63 2.54 -1.04
N THR A 97 2.33 2.61 -1.29
CA THR A 97 1.75 2.87 -2.62
C THR A 97 1.47 4.36 -2.85
N ALA A 98 1.66 5.20 -1.82
CA ALA A 98 1.60 6.65 -1.90
C ALA A 98 2.98 7.28 -1.69
N ASP A 99 3.10 8.54 -2.10
CA ASP A 99 4.21 9.39 -1.72
C ASP A 99 4.31 9.49 -0.19
N LEU A 100 5.53 9.33 0.33
CA LEU A 100 5.83 9.49 1.74
C LEU A 100 6.32 10.93 1.97
N VAL A 101 5.61 11.70 2.79
CA VAL A 101 6.01 13.06 3.15
C VAL A 101 6.70 13.05 4.50
N LEU A 102 7.96 13.48 4.55
CA LEU A 102 8.72 13.68 5.78
C LEU A 102 8.57 15.14 6.20
N GLU A 103 7.70 15.40 7.15
CA GLU A 103 7.38 16.77 7.59
C GLU A 103 8.49 17.40 8.43
N ARG A 104 9.11 16.60 9.30
CA ARG A 104 10.20 17.03 10.16
C ARG A 104 11.11 15.85 10.48
N ILE A 105 12.42 16.12 10.47
CA ILE A 105 13.46 15.23 10.97
C ILE A 105 14.16 15.97 12.11
N GLY A 106 14.37 15.29 13.23
CA GLY A 106 14.97 15.89 14.41
C GLY A 106 15.36 14.83 15.43
N PHE A 107 16.21 15.22 16.38
CA PHE A 107 16.50 14.41 17.56
C PHE A 107 15.42 14.60 18.62
N ALA A 108 15.23 13.58 19.45
CA ALA A 108 14.34 13.66 20.60
C ALA A 108 14.90 14.63 21.65
N GLU A 109 14.02 15.11 22.52
CA GLU A 109 14.45 15.89 23.68
C GLU A 109 15.37 15.05 24.58
N GLY A 110 16.47 15.64 25.04
CA GLY A 110 17.49 14.96 25.85
C GLY A 110 18.54 14.16 25.07
N SER A 111 18.50 14.17 23.73
CA SER A 111 19.60 13.63 22.93
C SER A 111 20.91 14.40 23.15
N ALA A 112 22.03 13.68 23.08
CA ALA A 112 23.36 14.26 23.28
C ALA A 112 23.68 15.33 22.21
N PRO A 113 24.21 16.51 22.60
CA PRO A 113 24.38 17.66 21.69
C PRO A 113 25.47 17.45 20.63
N GLU A 114 26.30 16.42 20.77
CA GLU A 114 27.34 16.05 19.82
C GLU A 114 26.75 15.43 18.54
N PHE A 115 25.50 14.94 18.59
CA PHE A 115 24.79 14.48 17.41
C PHE A 115 24.12 15.65 16.67
N GLY A 116 24.40 15.75 15.37
CA GLY A 116 23.85 16.77 14.49
C GLY A 116 23.54 16.23 13.11
N PHE A 117 22.72 16.97 12.35
CA PHE A 117 22.49 16.73 10.93
C PHE A 117 23.36 17.66 10.09
N LEU A 118 23.98 17.16 9.03
CA LEU A 118 24.74 18.01 8.11
C LEU A 118 23.86 18.66 7.05
N THR A 119 22.84 19.43 7.44
CA THR A 119 22.03 20.37 6.61
C THR A 119 21.49 19.87 5.24
N SER A 120 21.67 18.59 4.92
CA SER A 120 21.49 18.04 3.58
C SER A 120 20.03 17.74 3.27
N THR A 121 19.26 17.42 4.31
CA THR A 121 17.85 17.09 4.19
C THR A 121 17.01 18.26 4.67
N ARG A 122 16.37 18.96 3.71
CA ARG A 122 15.36 19.96 4.03
C ARG A 122 14.02 19.27 4.17
N THR A 123 13.35 19.49 5.30
CA THR A 123 11.95 19.11 5.47
C THR A 123 11.05 20.34 5.38
N PRO A 124 9.83 20.24 4.83
CA PRO A 124 9.21 19.02 4.32
C PRO A 124 9.86 18.51 3.02
N VAL A 125 9.96 17.18 2.88
CA VAL A 125 10.42 16.52 1.64
C VAL A 125 9.52 15.34 1.30
N THR A 126 9.23 15.19 0.01
CA THR A 126 8.45 14.07 -0.51
C THR A 126 9.38 13.00 -1.05
N VAL A 127 9.24 11.77 -0.57
CA VAL A 127 9.88 10.56 -1.09
C VAL A 127 8.82 9.78 -1.88
N PRO A 128 8.89 9.77 -3.22
CA PRO A 128 7.88 9.08 -4.02
C PRO A 128 7.75 7.60 -3.67
N ALA A 129 6.58 7.01 -3.91
CA ALA A 129 6.35 5.58 -3.67
C ALA A 129 7.44 4.71 -4.32
N GLY A 130 8.01 3.77 -3.55
CA GLY A 130 9.08 2.88 -4.02
C GLY A 130 10.46 3.54 -4.16
N LYS A 131 10.61 4.84 -3.85
CA LYS A 131 11.90 5.55 -3.86
C LYS A 131 12.52 5.64 -2.46
N GLU A 132 13.75 6.11 -2.45
CA GLU A 132 14.61 6.18 -1.27
C GLU A 132 15.23 7.57 -1.15
N LEU A 133 15.45 7.99 0.10
CA LEU A 133 16.12 9.23 0.46
C LEU A 133 17.27 8.90 1.42
N LEU A 134 18.44 9.50 1.19
CA LEU A 134 19.57 9.43 2.11
C LEU A 134 19.61 10.69 2.95
N ILE A 135 19.64 10.52 4.27
CA ILE A 135 19.82 11.59 5.25
C ILE A 135 21.26 11.52 5.74
N THR A 136 21.94 12.68 5.77
CA THR A 136 23.30 12.85 6.31
C THR A 136 23.34 14.06 7.23
#